data_AF-A0AAC8PZS3-F1
#
_entry.id   AF-A0AAC8PZS3-F1
#
_cell.length_a   1.000
_cell.length_b   1.000
_cell.length_c   1.000
_cell.angle_alpha   90.00
_cell.angle_beta   90.00
_cell.angle_gamma   90.00
#
_symmetry.space_group_name_H-M   'P 1'
#
loop_
_entity.id
_entity.type
_entity.pdbx_description
1 polymer ?
#
loop_
_entity_poly.entity_id
_entity_poly.type
_entity_poly.pdbx_seq_one_letter_code
_entity_poly.pdbx_strand_id
1 'polypeptide(L)'
;MKDERRANALYEKACEGGAPKGCFNLGMNYVKGKGVARDEGRAAALYEKACEGGMAQGCAALAGLYEKGLGVSQDKARAAELKARAAELPQ
;
A
#
# COMPACT_ATOMS: atom_id res chain seq x y z
N MET A 1 -14.60 14.60 4.95
CA MET A 1 -13.38 15.19 5.55
C MET A 1 -13.12 14.81 7.01
N LYS A 2 -14.05 15.04 7.96
CA LYS A 2 -13.83 14.70 9.39
C LYS A 2 -13.71 13.19 9.63
N ASP A 3 -14.49 12.38 8.92
CA ASP A 3 -14.46 10.92 9.09
C ASP A 3 -13.28 10.26 8.39
N GLU A 4 -12.81 10.83 7.27
CA GLU A 4 -11.68 10.28 6.51
C GLU A 4 -10.36 10.39 7.29
N ARG A 5 -10.13 11.51 7.99
CA ARG A 5 -8.95 11.64 8.88
C ARG A 5 -8.99 10.66 10.04
N ARG A 6 -10.17 10.43 10.62
CA ARG A 6 -10.36 9.45 11.69
C ARG A 6 -10.14 8.02 11.18
N ALA A 7 -10.66 7.69 9.99
CA ALA A 7 -10.43 6.41 9.34
C ALA A 7 -8.93 6.17 9.08
N ASN A 8 -8.21 7.19 8.59
CA ASN A 8 -6.77 7.10 8.36
C ASN A 8 -6.00 6.83 9.66
N ALA A 9 -6.34 7.49 10.75
CA ALA A 9 -5.73 7.23 12.06
C ALA A 9 -6.01 5.81 12.58
N LEU A 10 -7.21 5.26 12.31
CA LEU A 10 -7.53 3.86 12.65
C LEU A 10 -6.75 2.87 11.78
N TYR A 11 -6.62 3.14 10.48
CA TYR A 11 -5.82 2.31 9.58
C TYR A 11 -4.33 2.35 9.90
N GLU A 12 -3.81 3.49 10.35
CA GLU A 12 -2.44 3.63 10.83
C GLU A 12 -2.20 2.73 12.04
N LYS A 13 -3.06 2.83 13.07
CA LYS A 13 -3.00 1.93 14.24
C LYS A 13 -3.12 0.46 13.87
N ALA A 14 -4.02 0.12 12.95
CA ALA A 14 -4.17 -1.26 12.47
C ALA A 14 -2.90 -1.74 11.77
N CYS A 15 -2.30 -0.90 10.92
CA CYS A 15 -1.06 -1.19 10.23
C CYS A 15 0.11 -1.41 11.21
N GLU A 16 0.25 -0.53 12.21
CA GLU A 16 1.26 -0.66 13.26
C GLU A 16 1.02 -1.89 14.14
N GLY A 17 -0.24 -2.27 14.35
CA GLY A 17 -0.63 -3.52 15.01
C GLY A 17 -0.44 -4.78 14.17
N GLY A 18 0.21 -4.69 13.00
CA GLY A 18 0.49 -5.83 12.13
C GLY A 18 -0.69 -6.30 11.27
N ALA A 19 -1.75 -5.49 11.15
CA ALA A 19 -2.87 -5.81 10.25
C ALA A 19 -2.58 -5.29 8.82
N PRO A 20 -2.24 -6.16 7.86
CA PRO A 20 -1.85 -5.73 6.51
C PRO A 20 -3.00 -5.03 5.77
N LYS A 21 -4.25 -5.40 6.06
CA LYS A 21 -5.45 -4.71 5.55
C LYS A 21 -5.50 -3.23 5.96
N GLY A 22 -5.02 -2.90 7.16
CA GLY A 22 -4.91 -1.52 7.63
C GLY A 22 -3.90 -0.74 6.80
N CYS A 23 -2.70 -1.31 6.61
CA CYS A 23 -1.66 -0.71 5.78
C CYS A 23 -2.14 -0.47 4.34
N PHE A 24 -2.81 -1.46 3.73
CA PHE A 24 -3.34 -1.35 2.38
C PHE A 24 -4.36 -0.22 2.23
N ASN A 25 -5.35 -0.15 3.12
CA ASN A 25 -6.37 0.90 3.06
C ASN A 25 -5.78 2.29 3.28
N LEU A 26 -4.81 2.41 4.19
CA LEU A 26 -4.10 3.68 4.40
C LEU A 26 -3.30 4.08 3.16
N GLY A 27 -2.58 3.13 2.55
CA GLY A 27 -1.84 3.35 1.31
C GLY A 27 -2.76 3.81 0.18
N MET A 28 -3.93 3.20 0.04
CA MET A 28 -4.95 3.63 -0.93
C MET A 28 -5.41 5.07 -0.70
N ASN A 29 -5.59 5.46 0.56
CA ASN A 29 -5.99 6.82 0.89
C ASN A 29 -4.89 7.84 0.60
N TYR A 30 -3.63 7.48 0.80
CA TYR A 30 -2.48 8.30 0.37
C TYR A 30 -2.37 8.41 -1.16
N VAL A 31 -2.62 7.35 -1.94
CA VAL A 31 -2.65 7.46 -3.41
C VAL A 31 -3.82 8.34 -3.88
N LYS A 32 -4.98 8.21 -3.24
CA LYS A 32 -6.22 8.93 -3.64
C LYS A 32 -6.34 10.33 -3.04
N GLY A 33 -5.50 10.70 -2.07
CA GLY A 33 -5.64 11.94 -1.31
C GLY A 33 -6.93 12.02 -0.47
N LYS A 34 -7.43 10.87 0.03
CA LYS A 34 -8.68 10.81 0.82
C LYS A 34 -8.42 11.09 2.29
N GLY A 35 -8.77 12.28 2.75
CA GLY A 35 -8.56 12.71 4.13
C GLY A 35 -7.09 12.90 4.55
N VAL A 36 -6.14 12.65 3.65
CA VAL A 36 -4.70 12.90 3.78
C VAL A 36 -4.19 13.56 2.51
N ALA A 37 -3.07 14.28 2.60
CA ALA A 37 -2.38 14.75 1.41
C ALA A 37 -1.94 13.56 0.56
N ARG A 38 -2.05 13.69 -0.77
CA ARG A 38 -1.61 12.65 -1.68
C ARG A 38 -0.10 12.47 -1.55
N ASP A 39 0.33 11.24 -1.30
CA ASP A 39 1.72 10.89 -1.11
C ASP A 39 1.94 9.43 -1.55
N GLU A 40 2.30 9.25 -2.82
CA GLU A 40 2.55 7.91 -3.35
C GLU A 40 3.78 7.22 -2.74
N GLY A 41 4.77 7.97 -2.25
CA GLY A 41 5.95 7.40 -1.61
C GLY A 41 5.60 6.76 -0.27
N ARG A 42 4.78 7.46 0.52
CA ARG A 42 4.22 6.92 1.76
C ARG A 42 3.26 5.77 1.51
N ALA A 43 2.49 5.82 0.42
CA ALA A 43 1.66 4.70 0.00
C ALA A 43 2.48 3.45 -0.36
N ALA A 44 3.62 3.62 -1.04
CA ALA A 44 4.51 2.51 -1.38
C ALA A 44 5.02 1.79 -0.13
N ALA A 45 5.51 2.55 0.87
CA ALA A 45 5.96 1.97 2.14
C ALA A 45 4.83 1.21 2.87
N LEU A 46 3.59 1.70 2.81
CA LEU A 46 2.44 1.02 3.42
C LEU A 46 2.05 -0.26 2.66
N TYR A 47 2.07 -0.23 1.32
CA TYR A 47 1.82 -1.42 0.53
C TYR A 47 2.92 -2.48 0.68
N GLU A 48 4.17 -2.07 0.89
CA GLU A 48 5.27 -2.97 1.23
C GLU A 48 4.98 -3.70 2.54
N LYS A 49 4.61 -2.99 3.60
CA LYS A 49 4.18 -3.61 4.87
C LYS A 49 2.98 -4.55 4.69
N ALA A 50 2.00 -4.16 3.87
CA ALA A 50 0.85 -5.01 3.58
C ALA A 50 1.28 -6.31 2.86
N CYS A 51 2.19 -6.19 1.89
CA CYS A 51 2.77 -7.31 1.16
C CYS A 51 3.58 -8.24 2.08
N GLU A 52 4.39 -7.68 2.97
CA GLU A 52 5.14 -8.42 3.99
C GLU A 52 4.24 -9.15 4.97
N GLY A 53 3.09 -8.55 5.33
CA GLY A 53 2.05 -9.19 6.13
C GLY A 53 1.24 -10.25 5.37
N GLY A 54 1.65 -10.65 4.17
CA GLY A 54 1.02 -11.72 3.38
C GLY A 54 -0.22 -11.28 2.62
N MET A 55 -0.46 -9.98 2.42
CA MET A 55 -1.59 -9.49 1.64
C MET A 55 -1.22 -9.34 0.17
N ALA A 56 -1.72 -10.27 -0.66
CA ALA A 56 -1.51 -10.27 -2.11
C ALA A 56 -1.88 -8.92 -2.77
N GLN A 57 -2.98 -8.30 -2.32
CA GLN A 57 -3.43 -7.00 -2.82
C GLN A 57 -2.44 -5.87 -2.52
N GLY A 58 -1.73 -5.94 -1.38
CA GLY A 58 -0.66 -5.01 -1.03
C GLY A 58 0.52 -5.13 -2.01
N CYS A 59 0.97 -6.36 -2.26
CA CYS A 59 2.04 -6.64 -3.21
C CYS A 59 1.69 -6.14 -4.63
N ALA A 60 0.47 -6.43 -5.10
CA ALA A 60 0.01 -6.01 -6.42
C ALA A 60 -0.09 -4.47 -6.55
N ALA A 61 -0.56 -3.80 -5.49
CA ALA A 61 -0.62 -2.34 -5.46
C ALA A 61 0.78 -1.70 -5.47
N LEU A 62 1.72 -2.27 -4.71
CA LEU A 62 3.12 -1.83 -4.72
C LEU A 62 3.76 -2.02 -6.10
N ALA A 63 3.53 -3.18 -6.73
CA ALA A 63 4.00 -3.45 -8.08
C ALA A 63 3.51 -2.37 -9.06
N GLY A 64 2.23 -2.01 -8.99
CA GLY A 64 1.65 -0.95 -9.82
C GLY A 64 2.30 0.43 -9.61
N LEU A 65 2.80 0.74 -8.41
CA LEU A 65 3.56 1.97 -8.15
C LEU A 65 4.94 1.92 -8.81
N TYR A 66 5.66 0.80 -8.71
CA TYR A 66 6.94 0.59 -9.38
C TYR A 66 6.81 0.58 -10.90
N GLU A 67 5.74 0.03 -11.47
CA GLU A 67 5.52 0.07 -12.93
C GLU A 67 5.33 1.49 -13.46
N LYS A 68 4.70 2.36 -12.66
CA LYS A 68 4.35 3.73 -13.05
C LYS A 68 5.35 4.77 -12.55
N GLY A 69 6.30 4.39 -11.69
CA GLY A 69 7.22 5.33 -11.04
C GLY A 69 6.51 6.34 -10.13
N LEU A 70 5.43 5.94 -9.46
CA LEU A 70 4.62 6.83 -8.62
C LEU A 70 5.13 6.80 -7.18
N GLY A 71 5.80 7.86 -6.74
CA GLY A 71 6.36 7.97 -5.39
C GLY A 71 7.56 7.05 -5.11
N VAL A 72 7.90 6.20 -6.07
CA VAL A 72 9.09 5.34 -6.10
C VAL A 72 9.72 5.43 -7.48
N SER A 73 11.02 5.12 -7.57
CA SER A 73 11.67 5.02 -8.88
C SER A 73 11.04 3.90 -9.69
N GLN A 74 10.79 4.15 -10.97
CA GLN A 74 10.18 3.16 -11.83
C GLN A 74 11.09 1.93 -11.95
N ASP A 75 10.56 0.77 -11.58
CA ASP A 75 11.30 -0.50 -11.62
C ASP A 75 10.37 -1.64 -12.05
N LYS A 76 10.45 -2.00 -13.33
CA LYS A 76 9.63 -3.06 -13.90
C LYS A 76 10.05 -4.45 -13.39
N ALA A 77 11.32 -4.65 -13.06
CA ALA A 77 11.80 -5.92 -12.54
C ALA A 77 11.25 -6.15 -11.13
N ARG A 78 11.35 -5.13 -10.27
CA ARG A 78 10.78 -5.14 -8.92
C ARG A 78 9.26 -5.30 -8.94
N ALA A 79 8.58 -4.64 -9.88
CA ALA A 79 7.15 -4.83 -10.05
C ALA A 79 6.76 -6.26 -10.45
N ALA A 80 7.52 -6.89 -11.35
CA ALA A 80 7.28 -8.28 -11.75
C ALA A 80 7.49 -9.25 -10.58
N GLU A 81 8.53 -9.04 -9.79
CA GLU A 81 8.80 -9.82 -8.57
C GLU A 81 7.67 -9.70 -7.56
N LEU A 82 7.20 -8.48 -7.29
CA LEU A 82 6.07 -8.23 -6.39
C LEU A 82 4.77 -8.85 -6.90
N LYS A 83 4.54 -8.86 -8.21
CA LYS A 83 3.38 -9.55 -8.82
C LYS A 83 3.48 -11.06 -8.68
N ALA A 84 4.66 -11.64 -8.89
CA ALA A 84 4.88 -13.06 -8.67
C ALA A 84 4.59 -13.43 -7.21
N ARG A 85 5.16 -12.67 -6.27
CA ARG A 85 4.90 -12.83 -4.84
C ARG A 85 3.41 -12.69 -4.50
N ALA A 86 2.70 -11.75 -5.13
CA ALA A 86 1.26 -11.59 -4.93
C ALA A 86 0.46 -12.83 -5.38
N ALA A 87 0.91 -13.51 -6.44
CA ALA A 87 0.28 -14.73 -6.95
C ALA A 87 0.56 -15.96 -6.08
N GLU A 88 1.67 -15.95 -5.34
CA GLU A 88 2.05 -17.02 -4.41
C GLU A 88 1.35 -16.91 -3.04
N LEU A 89 0.84 -15.72 -2.70
CA LEU A 89 0.12 -15.49 -1.46
C LEU A 89 -1.34 -15.97 -1.57
N PRO A 90 -1.89 -16.63 -0.52
CA PRO A 90 -3.29 -17.03 -0.50
C PRO A 90 -4.21 -15.79 -0.51
N GLN A 91 -5.25 -15.86 -1.36
CA GLN A 91 -6.26 -14.81 -1.57
C GLN A 91 -7.27 -14.74 -0.41
#